data_AF-A0A5D3D6E2-F1
#
_entry.id   AF-A0A5D3D6E2-F1
#
_cell.length_a   1.000
_cell.length_b   1.000
_cell.length_c   1.000
_cell.angle_alpha   90.00
_cell.angle_beta   90.00
_cell.angle_gamma   90.00
#
_symmetry.space_group_name_H-M   'P 1'
#
loop_
_entity.id
_entity.type
_entity.pdbx_description
1 polymer ?
#
loop_
_entity_poly.entity_id
_entity_poly.type
_entity_poly.pdbx_seq_one_letter_code
_entity_poly.pdbx_strand_id
1 'polypeptide(L)'
;MNSAPEKLTLPLLQSKMKCDPEGYECELVLLYNQFKSSMELFKQQASLHFTSVGGIGSDPSVAKDLSDRAMFLAHVTHLYPKHLIEFPKQLADLLNSSSKSLPSGLRCHIAQALILLINRKMVDIQENLALFVELQTLGDRTLRKLTFSHVIHSIKRMNQKHKNEAKNRALQKILFVLLQQEDEAKAKRSLITLCELHRRKVWFDERTANAICTACFHSSPRIMIAALSFLLDYEKIEDGEDDSDEESGEDDVASQTSQVILSKELVYKVGEGTN
;
A
#
# COMPACT_ATOMS: atom_id res chain seq x y z
N MET A 1 35.47 -37.92 4.67
CA MET A 1 34.68 -37.49 3.50
C MET A 1 34.02 -36.17 3.88
N ASN A 2 34.62 -35.06 3.46
CA ASN A 2 34.12 -33.72 3.72
C ASN A 2 32.88 -33.50 2.87
N SER A 3 31.69 -33.68 3.48
CA SER A 3 30.47 -33.15 2.90
C SER A 3 30.57 -31.63 3.01
N ALA A 4 30.82 -30.95 1.89
CA ALA A 4 30.65 -29.51 1.83
C ALA A 4 29.22 -29.20 2.30
N PRO A 5 29.00 -28.19 3.15
CA PRO A 5 27.64 -27.83 3.54
C PRO A 5 26.93 -27.43 2.25
N GLU A 6 25.95 -28.23 1.82
CA GLU A 6 25.03 -27.82 0.77
C GLU A 6 24.55 -26.42 1.16
N LYS A 7 24.86 -25.42 0.33
CA LYS A 7 24.28 -24.08 0.49
C LYS A 7 22.77 -24.25 0.27
N LEU A 8 22.06 -24.52 1.35
CA LEU A 8 20.62 -24.66 1.39
C LEU A 8 20.02 -23.37 0.85
N THR A 9 19.39 -23.44 -0.32
CA THR A 9 18.64 -22.31 -0.86
C THR A 9 17.47 -22.01 0.06
N LEU A 10 17.07 -20.74 0.17
CA LEU A 10 15.94 -20.34 1.03
C LEU A 10 14.65 -21.15 0.75
N PRO A 11 14.28 -21.47 -0.50
CA PRO A 11 13.11 -22.32 -0.76
C PRO A 11 13.25 -23.75 -0.23
N LEU A 12 14.44 -24.35 -0.36
CA LEU A 12 14.69 -25.71 0.14
C LEU A 12 14.66 -25.73 1.67
N LEU A 13 15.27 -24.73 2.31
CA LEU A 13 15.22 -24.57 3.77
C LEU A 13 13.79 -24.35 4.25
N GLN A 14 13.00 -23.53 3.55
CA GLN A 14 11.59 -23.31 3.88
C GLN A 14 10.79 -24.63 3.86
N SER A 15 11.06 -25.50 2.88
CA SER A 15 10.43 -26.81 2.79
C SER A 15 10.81 -27.69 4.00
N LYS A 16 12.10 -27.76 4.31
CA LYS A 16 12.61 -28.54 5.45
C LYS A 16 12.06 -28.05 6.80
N MET A 17 12.00 -26.74 7.00
CA MET A 17 11.41 -26.12 8.21
C MET A 17 9.91 -26.37 8.36
N LYS A 18 9.18 -26.60 7.27
CA LYS A 18 7.76 -27.00 7.35
C LYS A 18 7.60 -28.44 7.79
N CYS A 19 8.56 -29.31 7.47
CA CYS A 19 8.54 -30.72 7.85
C CYS A 19 8.98 -30.93 9.30
N ASP A 20 10.01 -30.21 9.74
CA ASP A 20 10.57 -30.31 11.10
C ASP A 20 10.89 -28.93 11.67
N PRO A 21 9.91 -28.21 12.24
CA PRO A 21 10.16 -26.87 12.77
C PRO A 21 11.19 -26.86 13.91
N GLU A 22 11.15 -27.84 14.81
CA GLU A 22 12.01 -27.85 16.01
C GLU A 22 13.49 -28.05 15.63
N GLY A 23 13.77 -28.86 14.61
CA GLY A 23 15.13 -29.13 14.13
C GLY A 23 15.85 -27.94 13.47
N TYR A 24 15.13 -26.88 13.08
CA TYR A 24 15.69 -25.73 12.34
C TYR A 24 15.60 -24.38 13.09
N GLU A 25 15.41 -24.41 14.42
CA GLU A 25 15.36 -23.19 15.23
C GLU A 25 16.66 -22.37 15.17
N CYS A 26 17.82 -23.04 15.11
CA CYS A 26 19.12 -22.37 15.02
C CYS A 26 19.27 -21.59 13.71
N GLU A 27 18.88 -22.19 12.59
CA GLU A 27 18.87 -21.58 11.26
C GLU A 27 17.89 -20.42 11.20
N LEU A 28 16.72 -20.55 11.82
CA LEU A 28 15.76 -19.46 11.94
C LEU A 28 16.37 -18.26 12.65
N VAL A 29 16.97 -18.49 13.83
CA VAL A 29 17.57 -17.42 14.64
C VAL A 29 18.70 -16.74 13.87
N LEU A 30 19.54 -17.51 13.18
CA LEU A 30 20.60 -16.98 12.32
C LEU A 30 20.03 -16.08 11.21
N LEU A 31 19.04 -16.56 10.46
CA LEU A 31 18.41 -15.80 9.37
C LEU A 31 17.69 -14.55 9.89
N TYR A 32 17.04 -14.64 11.05
CA TYR A 32 16.37 -13.50 11.65
C TYR A 32 17.37 -12.44 12.14
N ASN A 33 18.51 -12.86 12.72
CA ASN A 33 19.59 -11.94 13.09
C ASN A 33 20.20 -11.27 11.86
N GLN A 34 20.44 -12.02 10.78
CA GLN A 34 20.90 -11.45 9.50
C GLN A 34 19.90 -10.46 8.93
N PHE A 35 18.60 -10.77 8.98
CA PHE A 35 17.54 -9.83 8.59
C PHE A 35 17.61 -8.53 9.41
N LYS A 36 17.71 -8.64 10.75
CA LYS A 36 17.83 -7.46 11.62
C LYS A 36 19.05 -6.62 11.30
N SER A 37 20.22 -7.23 11.14
CA SER A 37 21.45 -6.52 10.79
C SER A 37 21.32 -5.82 9.43
N SER A 38 20.77 -6.49 8.42
CA SER A 38 20.51 -5.86 7.11
C SER A 38 19.51 -4.71 7.21
N MET A 39 18.44 -4.87 7.98
CA MET A 39 17.45 -3.82 8.20
C MET A 39 18.07 -2.57 8.86
N GLU A 40 18.88 -2.76 9.89
CA GLU A 40 19.54 -1.65 10.58
C GLU A 40 20.51 -0.89 9.67
N LEU A 41 21.22 -1.58 8.76
CA LEU A 41 22.04 -0.93 7.74
C LEU A 41 21.21 0.01 6.85
N PHE A 42 20.03 -0.42 6.38
CA PHE A 42 19.15 0.43 5.58
C PHE A 42 18.59 1.61 6.37
N LYS A 43 18.26 1.43 7.66
CA LYS A 43 17.80 2.53 8.53
C LYS A 43 18.91 3.56 8.76
N GLN A 44 20.14 3.10 9.01
CA GLN A 44 21.30 3.99 9.19
C GLN A 44 21.62 4.75 7.92
N GLN A 45 21.53 4.11 6.75
CA GLN A 45 21.73 4.80 5.49
C GLN A 45 20.65 5.88 5.26
N ALA A 46 19.41 5.60 5.62
CA ALA A 46 18.31 6.56 5.54
C ALA A 46 18.54 7.77 6.47
N SER A 47 19.02 7.54 7.70
CA SER A 47 19.26 8.62 8.67
C SER A 47 20.46 9.50 8.32
N LEU A 48 21.47 8.94 7.67
CA LEU A 48 22.69 9.66 7.28
C LEU A 48 22.55 10.40 5.93
N HIS A 49 21.38 10.35 5.28
CA HIS A 49 21.12 10.94 3.95
C HIS A 49 22.24 10.62 2.93
N PHE A 50 22.82 9.42 3.01
CA PHE A 50 23.83 8.96 2.05
C PHE A 50 23.09 8.46 0.79
N THR A 51 22.62 9.39 -0.03
CA THR A 51 22.08 9.13 -1.37
C THR A 51 23.19 9.10 -2.43
N SER A 52 24.43 9.37 -2.04
CA SER A 52 25.60 9.33 -2.91
C SER A 52 25.90 7.91 -3.39
N VAL A 53 26.32 7.86 -4.66
CA VAL A 53 26.57 6.74 -5.60
C VAL A 53 27.54 5.63 -5.11
N GLY A 54 27.79 5.50 -3.80
CA GLY A 54 28.73 4.51 -3.25
C GLY A 54 28.39 3.96 -1.86
N GLY A 55 27.14 4.07 -1.40
CA GLY A 55 26.72 3.47 -0.12
C GLY A 55 26.43 1.97 -0.28
N ILE A 56 26.58 1.16 0.76
CA ILE A 56 26.30 -0.30 0.70
C ILE A 56 24.85 -0.60 0.24
N GLY A 57 23.88 0.28 0.52
CA GLY A 57 22.51 0.14 0.02
C GLY A 57 22.28 0.52 -1.45
N SER A 58 23.31 0.97 -2.18
CA SER A 58 23.26 1.03 -3.65
C SER A 58 23.66 -0.28 -4.32
N ASP A 59 24.22 -1.25 -3.58
CA ASP A 59 24.44 -2.60 -4.12
C ASP A 59 23.07 -3.32 -4.21
N PRO A 60 22.59 -3.64 -5.43
CA PRO A 60 21.32 -4.34 -5.62
C PRO A 60 21.27 -5.70 -4.92
N SER A 61 22.44 -6.33 -4.68
CA SER A 61 22.51 -7.62 -4.00
C SER A 61 22.06 -7.54 -2.54
N VAL A 62 22.42 -6.47 -1.82
CA VAL A 62 22.06 -6.29 -0.40
C VAL A 62 20.56 -6.06 -0.24
N ALA A 63 19.97 -5.28 -1.15
CA ALA A 63 18.52 -5.05 -1.19
C ALA A 63 17.75 -6.34 -1.54
N LYS A 64 18.27 -7.12 -2.49
CA LYS A 64 17.70 -8.43 -2.85
C LYS A 64 17.75 -9.40 -1.68
N ASP A 65 18.90 -9.52 -1.05
CA ASP A 65 19.12 -10.39 0.11
C ASP A 65 18.15 -10.08 1.27
N LEU A 66 17.94 -8.78 1.58
CA LEU A 66 16.96 -8.37 2.58
C LEU A 66 15.52 -8.70 2.12
N SER A 67 15.20 -8.51 0.84
CA SER A 67 13.89 -8.86 0.27
C SER A 67 13.61 -10.35 0.40
N ASP A 68 14.58 -11.19 0.02
CA ASP A 68 14.49 -12.64 0.05
C ASP A 68 14.33 -13.15 1.50
N ARG A 69 15.09 -12.59 2.45
CA ARG A 69 14.96 -12.89 3.88
C ARG A 69 13.62 -12.43 4.45
N ALA A 70 13.14 -11.24 4.11
CA ALA A 70 11.83 -10.74 4.56
C ALA A 70 10.70 -11.65 4.09
N MET A 71 10.71 -12.05 2.82
CA MET A 71 9.72 -12.97 2.26
C MET A 71 9.83 -14.36 2.89
N PHE A 72 11.04 -14.90 3.05
CA PHE A 72 11.24 -16.18 3.71
C PHE A 72 10.68 -16.19 5.14
N LEU A 73 11.05 -15.19 5.95
CA LEU A 73 10.60 -15.06 7.34
C LEU A 73 9.08 -14.93 7.41
N ALA A 74 8.46 -14.14 6.53
CA ALA A 74 6.99 -14.04 6.45
C ALA A 74 6.31 -15.39 6.17
N HIS A 75 6.93 -16.24 5.35
CA HIS A 75 6.42 -17.57 5.09
C HIS A 75 6.53 -18.52 6.29
N VAL A 76 7.58 -18.44 7.10
CA VAL A 76 7.80 -19.32 8.25
C VAL A 76 7.27 -18.75 9.57
N THR A 77 6.83 -17.48 9.61
CA THR A 77 6.38 -16.80 10.86
C THR A 77 5.35 -17.60 11.66
N HIS A 78 4.36 -18.20 10.98
CA HIS A 78 3.32 -19.01 11.64
C HIS A 78 3.84 -20.30 12.30
N LEU A 79 4.99 -20.82 11.86
CA LEU A 79 5.63 -22.01 12.44
C LEU A 79 6.41 -21.65 13.72
N TYR A 80 6.87 -20.40 13.84
CA TYR A 80 7.74 -19.95 14.92
C TYR A 80 7.20 -18.69 15.63
N PRO A 81 5.97 -18.73 16.19
CA PRO A 81 5.33 -17.57 16.78
C PRO A 81 6.12 -17.00 17.98
N LYS A 82 6.87 -17.84 18.70
CA LYS A 82 7.70 -17.41 19.84
C LYS A 82 8.92 -16.60 19.40
N HIS A 83 9.58 -16.99 18.32
CA HIS A 83 10.81 -16.34 17.83
C HIS A 83 10.53 -15.10 16.98
N LEU A 84 9.41 -15.11 16.23
CA LEU A 84 9.09 -14.08 15.24
C LEU A 84 7.95 -13.15 15.67
N ILE A 85 7.69 -13.00 16.96
CA ILE A 85 6.62 -12.13 17.48
C ILE A 85 6.77 -10.66 17.06
N GLU A 86 8.01 -10.13 17.09
CA GLU A 86 8.30 -8.74 16.71
C GLU A 86 8.48 -8.54 15.20
N PHE A 87 8.59 -9.63 14.43
CA PHE A 87 8.92 -9.55 13.00
C PHE A 87 7.90 -8.73 12.19
N PRO A 88 6.58 -8.91 12.34
CA PRO A 88 5.62 -8.12 11.58
C PRO A 88 5.71 -6.61 11.88
N LYS A 89 5.92 -6.26 13.15
CA LYS A 89 6.10 -4.87 13.58
C LYS A 89 7.36 -4.27 12.98
N GLN A 90 8.47 -5.00 12.94
CA GLN A 90 9.72 -4.54 12.31
C GLN A 90 9.55 -4.24 10.82
N LEU A 91 8.75 -5.02 10.08
CA LEU A 91 8.44 -4.73 8.68
C LEU A 91 7.63 -3.44 8.53
N ALA A 92 6.61 -3.25 9.38
CA ALA A 92 5.78 -2.05 9.37
C ALA A 92 6.61 -0.80 9.72
N ASP A 93 7.44 -0.90 10.77
CA ASP A 93 8.32 0.18 11.21
C ASP A 93 9.34 0.57 10.12
N LEU A 94 9.93 -0.41 9.43
CA LEU A 94 10.87 -0.17 8.34
C LEU A 94 10.22 0.58 7.17
N LEU A 95 9.00 0.20 6.79
CA LEU A 95 8.24 0.91 5.75
C LEU A 95 7.85 2.32 6.22
N ASN A 96 7.45 2.48 7.48
CA ASN A 96 7.04 3.77 8.01
C ASN A 96 8.20 4.76 8.13
N SER A 97 9.39 4.30 8.58
CA SER A 97 10.55 5.16 8.80
C SER A 97 11.35 5.45 7.53
N SER A 98 11.37 4.52 6.57
CA SER A 98 12.38 4.52 5.50
C SER A 98 11.83 4.26 4.10
N SER A 99 10.51 4.20 3.89
CA SER A 99 9.93 3.92 2.56
C SER A 99 10.34 4.89 1.45
N LYS A 100 10.78 6.11 1.74
CA LYS A 100 11.27 7.04 0.71
C LYS A 100 12.71 6.74 0.27
N SER A 101 13.54 6.18 1.15
CA SER A 101 14.95 5.88 0.89
C SER A 101 15.18 4.45 0.39
N LEU A 102 14.23 3.54 0.61
CA LEU A 102 14.32 2.16 0.17
C LEU A 102 14.17 2.06 -1.36
N PRO A 103 14.97 1.20 -2.03
CA PRO A 103 14.79 0.89 -3.44
C PRO A 103 13.39 0.34 -3.75
N SER A 104 12.86 0.66 -4.94
CA SER A 104 11.48 0.31 -5.32
C SER A 104 11.15 -1.18 -5.17
N GLY A 105 12.03 -2.05 -5.67
CA GLY A 105 11.87 -3.50 -5.55
C GLY A 105 11.82 -3.97 -4.10
N LEU A 106 12.68 -3.44 -3.23
CA LEU A 106 12.72 -3.80 -1.81
C LEU A 106 11.43 -3.36 -1.10
N ARG A 107 10.93 -2.15 -1.38
CA ARG A 107 9.64 -1.66 -0.83
C ARG A 107 8.49 -2.58 -1.20
N CYS A 108 8.41 -2.98 -2.47
CA CYS A 108 7.41 -3.91 -2.96
C CYS A 108 7.47 -5.25 -2.20
N HIS A 109 8.65 -5.86 -2.05
CA HIS A 109 8.79 -7.14 -1.36
C HIS A 109 8.47 -7.06 0.14
N ILE A 110 8.90 -6.00 0.83
CA ILE A 110 8.55 -5.81 2.25
C ILE A 110 7.03 -5.62 2.41
N ALA A 111 6.40 -4.84 1.53
CA ALA A 111 4.94 -4.68 1.53
C ALA A 111 4.22 -6.02 1.25
N GLN A 112 4.71 -6.83 0.31
CA GLN A 112 4.18 -8.18 0.06
C GLN A 112 4.32 -9.10 1.28
N ALA A 113 5.47 -9.06 1.97
CA ALA A 113 5.71 -9.82 3.19
C ALA A 113 4.72 -9.43 4.30
N LEU A 114 4.49 -8.12 4.51
CA LEU A 114 3.51 -7.64 5.48
C LEU A 114 2.07 -8.02 5.10
N ILE A 115 1.71 -7.90 3.82
CA ILE A 115 0.42 -8.35 3.28
C ILE A 115 0.19 -9.85 3.53
N LEU A 116 1.22 -10.69 3.37
CA LEU A 116 1.13 -12.12 3.65
C LEU A 116 0.80 -12.39 5.12
N LEU A 117 1.41 -11.65 6.05
CA LEU A 117 1.17 -11.77 7.49
C LEU A 117 -0.25 -11.33 7.87
N ILE A 118 -0.75 -10.26 7.25
CA ILE A 118 -2.14 -9.80 7.44
C ILE A 118 -3.13 -10.83 6.89
N ASN A 119 -2.87 -11.40 5.70
CA ASN A 119 -3.71 -12.44 5.12
C ASN A 119 -3.79 -13.70 6.01
N ARG A 120 -2.72 -13.98 6.77
CA ARG A 120 -2.66 -15.06 7.76
C ARG A 120 -3.23 -14.70 9.13
N LYS A 121 -3.79 -13.49 9.29
CA LYS A 121 -4.36 -12.96 10.54
C LYS A 121 -3.35 -12.84 11.68
N MET A 122 -2.06 -12.72 11.36
CA MET A 122 -1.01 -12.45 12.34
C MET A 122 -0.91 -10.96 12.69
N VAL A 123 -1.43 -10.11 11.82
CA VAL A 123 -1.43 -8.64 11.93
C VAL A 123 -2.79 -8.11 11.54
N ASP A 124 -3.30 -7.10 12.23
CA ASP A 124 -4.55 -6.45 11.87
C ASP A 124 -4.34 -5.41 10.75
N ILE A 125 -5.23 -5.43 9.76
CA ILE A 125 -5.26 -4.41 8.71
C ILE A 125 -5.54 -3.01 9.29
N GLN A 126 -6.26 -2.92 10.41
CA GLN A 126 -6.57 -1.65 11.07
C GLN A 126 -5.32 -0.90 11.51
N GLU A 127 -4.32 -1.60 12.03
CA GLU A 127 -3.05 -1.01 12.49
C GLU A 127 -2.17 -0.55 11.31
N ASN A 128 -2.39 -1.11 10.12
CA ASN A 128 -1.55 -0.90 8.95
C ASN A 128 -2.25 -0.12 7.82
N LEU A 129 -3.52 0.25 7.99
CA LEU A 129 -4.30 0.93 6.95
C LEU A 129 -3.67 2.27 6.57
N ALA A 130 -3.29 3.07 7.57
CA ALA A 130 -2.64 4.37 7.33
C ALA A 130 -1.31 4.20 6.57
N LEU A 131 -0.51 3.20 6.96
CA LEU A 131 0.72 2.84 6.25
C LEU A 131 0.44 2.46 4.79
N PHE A 132 -0.56 1.61 4.52
CA PHE A 132 -0.90 1.26 3.14
C PHE A 132 -1.41 2.43 2.30
N VAL A 133 -2.11 3.40 2.91
CA VAL A 133 -2.49 4.64 2.20
C VAL A 133 -1.25 5.47 1.90
N GLU A 134 -0.32 5.59 2.86
CA GLU A 134 0.94 6.30 2.66
C GLU A 134 1.82 5.67 1.58
N LEU A 135 1.94 4.35 1.54
CA LEU A 135 2.67 3.65 0.48
C LEU A 135 2.09 3.91 -0.92
N GLN A 136 0.79 4.21 -1.03
CA GLN A 136 0.15 4.57 -2.30
C GLN A 136 0.50 5.98 -2.78
N THR A 137 1.10 6.81 -1.94
CA THR A 137 1.59 8.15 -2.32
C THR A 137 2.99 8.09 -2.93
N LEU A 138 3.67 6.95 -2.80
CA LEU A 138 5.00 6.75 -3.37
C LEU A 138 4.88 6.57 -4.90
N GLY A 139 5.83 7.15 -5.64
CA GLY A 139 5.86 7.16 -7.12
C GLY A 139 5.91 5.78 -7.81
N ASP A 140 5.95 4.67 -7.07
CA ASP A 140 6.00 3.31 -7.63
C ASP A 140 4.60 2.77 -7.99
N ARG A 141 4.29 2.69 -9.30
CA ARG A 141 3.03 2.18 -9.83
C ARG A 141 2.69 0.77 -9.35
N THR A 142 3.68 -0.11 -9.21
CA THR A 142 3.49 -1.50 -8.77
C THR A 142 3.09 -1.54 -7.31
N LEU A 143 3.81 -0.80 -6.45
CA LEU A 143 3.51 -0.69 -5.03
C LEU A 143 2.12 -0.09 -4.79
N ARG A 144 1.77 0.98 -5.52
CA ARG A 144 0.44 1.61 -5.44
C ARG A 144 -0.67 0.60 -5.74
N LYS A 145 -0.58 -0.10 -6.88
CA LYS A 145 -1.57 -1.11 -7.28
C LYS A 145 -1.67 -2.25 -6.25
N LEU A 146 -0.53 -2.74 -5.77
CA LEU A 146 -0.46 -3.82 -4.78
C LEU A 146 -1.17 -3.44 -3.47
N THR A 147 -0.83 -2.28 -2.90
CA THR A 147 -1.33 -1.83 -1.61
C THR A 147 -2.79 -1.41 -1.68
N PHE A 148 -3.20 -0.69 -2.73
CA PHE A 148 -4.61 -0.36 -2.99
C PHE A 148 -5.46 -1.63 -3.14
N SER A 149 -5.03 -2.55 -4.00
CA SER A 149 -5.71 -3.83 -4.20
C SER A 149 -5.83 -4.60 -2.88
N HIS A 150 -4.76 -4.67 -2.08
CA HIS A 150 -4.81 -5.33 -0.78
C HIS A 150 -5.84 -4.72 0.15
N VAL A 151 -5.87 -3.39 0.32
CA VAL A 151 -6.84 -2.70 1.17
C VAL A 151 -8.27 -3.04 0.76
N ILE A 152 -8.61 -2.91 -0.52
CA ILE A 152 -9.95 -3.18 -1.03
C ILE A 152 -10.33 -4.66 -0.82
N HIS A 153 -9.44 -5.59 -1.14
CA HIS A 153 -9.70 -7.03 -0.99
C HIS A 153 -9.81 -7.46 0.47
N SER A 154 -8.98 -6.91 1.37
CA SER A 154 -9.02 -7.20 2.80
C SER A 154 -10.35 -6.74 3.42
N ILE A 155 -10.80 -5.53 3.10
CA ILE A 155 -12.09 -5.00 3.57
C ILE A 155 -13.26 -5.79 2.99
N LYS A 156 -13.23 -6.10 1.68
CA LYS A 156 -14.24 -6.93 1.04
C LYS A 156 -14.31 -8.32 1.69
N ARG A 157 -13.17 -8.99 1.88
CA ARG A 157 -13.09 -10.34 2.47
C ARG A 157 -13.67 -10.37 3.88
N MET A 158 -13.34 -9.37 4.69
CA MET A 158 -13.87 -9.23 6.04
C MET A 158 -15.40 -9.09 6.09
N ASN A 159 -16.01 -8.54 5.04
CA ASN A 159 -17.45 -8.33 4.93
C ASN A 159 -18.17 -9.39 4.08
N GLN A 160 -17.49 -10.48 3.66
CA GLN A 160 -18.08 -11.49 2.76
C GLN A 160 -19.23 -12.28 3.38
N LYS A 161 -19.14 -12.63 4.67
CA LYS A 161 -20.16 -13.45 5.35
C LYS A 161 -21.19 -12.61 6.06
N HIS A 162 -20.74 -11.63 6.82
CA HIS A 162 -21.55 -10.65 7.53
C HIS A 162 -20.80 -9.32 7.54
N LYS A 163 -21.53 -8.21 7.67
CA LYS A 163 -20.92 -6.89 7.83
C LYS A 163 -20.24 -6.80 9.19
N ASN A 164 -18.92 -6.57 9.21
CA ASN A 164 -18.19 -6.36 10.46
C ASN A 164 -18.22 -4.87 10.82
N GLU A 165 -19.36 -4.39 11.33
CA GLU A 165 -19.61 -2.97 11.61
C GLU A 165 -18.57 -2.35 12.55
N ALA A 166 -18.07 -3.10 13.54
CA ALA A 166 -17.04 -2.61 14.46
C ALA A 166 -15.72 -2.33 13.74
N LYS A 167 -15.22 -3.27 12.92
CA LYS A 167 -13.99 -3.06 12.15
C LYS A 167 -14.18 -2.06 11.03
N ASN A 168 -15.32 -2.06 10.33
CA ASN A 168 -15.64 -1.06 9.31
C ASN A 168 -15.59 0.34 9.90
N ARG A 169 -16.23 0.56 11.05
CA ARG A 169 -16.24 1.83 11.76
C ARG A 169 -14.83 2.33 12.11
N ALA A 170 -13.95 1.42 12.53
CA ALA A 170 -12.57 1.75 12.86
C ALA A 170 -11.76 2.15 11.60
N LEU A 171 -11.87 1.38 10.51
CA LEU A 171 -11.18 1.66 9.26
C LEU A 171 -11.69 2.94 8.57
N GLN A 172 -13.01 3.13 8.56
CA GLN A 172 -13.66 4.36 8.08
C GLN A 172 -13.13 5.58 8.85
N LYS A 173 -13.05 5.51 10.18
CA LYS A 173 -12.50 6.60 11.00
C LYS A 173 -11.08 6.98 10.56
N ILE A 174 -10.23 5.99 10.29
CA ILE A 174 -8.86 6.24 9.81
C ILE A 174 -8.88 6.97 8.45
N LEU A 175 -9.65 6.48 7.48
CA LEU A 175 -9.73 7.10 6.14
C LEU A 175 -10.35 8.49 6.17
N PHE A 176 -11.34 8.73 7.03
CA PHE A 176 -11.95 10.06 7.17
C PHE A 176 -10.95 11.07 7.75
N VAL A 177 -10.14 10.66 8.73
CA VAL A 177 -9.08 11.52 9.26
C VAL A 177 -8.07 11.83 8.17
N LEU A 178 -7.62 10.83 7.40
CA LEU A 178 -6.65 11.02 6.31
C LEU A 178 -7.20 11.88 5.17
N LEU A 179 -8.49 11.77 4.86
CA LEU A 179 -9.17 12.59 3.85
C LEU A 179 -9.22 14.07 4.22
N GLN A 180 -9.20 14.40 5.51
CA GLN A 180 -9.23 15.78 6.00
C GLN A 180 -7.83 16.40 6.19
N GLN A 181 -6.76 15.64 5.95
CA GLN A 181 -5.40 16.16 6.11
C GLN A 181 -5.01 17.08 4.96
N GLU A 182 -4.08 18.00 5.23
CA GLU A 182 -3.52 18.92 4.24
C GLU A 182 -2.68 18.20 3.17
N ASP A 183 -2.18 16.99 3.46
CA ASP A 183 -1.47 16.15 2.49
C ASP A 183 -2.42 15.68 1.38
N GLU A 184 -2.41 16.42 0.26
CA GLU A 184 -3.26 16.15 -0.90
C GLU A 184 -3.12 14.71 -1.41
N ALA A 185 -1.91 14.13 -1.38
CA ALA A 185 -1.70 12.78 -1.89
C ALA A 185 -2.39 11.73 -1.00
N LYS A 186 -2.25 11.84 0.33
CA LYS A 186 -2.91 10.95 1.28
C LYS A 186 -4.43 11.14 1.26
N ALA A 187 -4.90 12.38 1.20
CA ALA A 187 -6.32 12.69 1.14
C ALA A 187 -6.96 12.18 -0.16
N LYS A 188 -6.32 12.38 -1.32
CA LYS A 188 -6.75 11.82 -2.62
C LYS A 188 -6.83 10.29 -2.58
N ARG A 189 -5.80 9.60 -2.05
CA ARG A 189 -5.82 8.12 -1.92
C ARG A 189 -6.91 7.62 -0.98
N SER A 190 -7.20 8.37 0.08
CA SER A 190 -8.30 8.06 1.00
C SER A 190 -9.66 8.21 0.32
N LEU A 191 -9.87 9.29 -0.45
CA LEU A 191 -11.09 9.50 -1.23
C LEU A 191 -11.31 8.36 -2.25
N ILE A 192 -10.28 8.02 -3.04
CA ILE A 192 -10.36 6.93 -4.03
C ILE A 192 -10.76 5.61 -3.36
N THR A 193 -10.17 5.30 -2.20
CA THR A 193 -10.51 4.09 -1.43
C THR A 193 -11.98 4.09 -0.97
N LEU A 194 -12.49 5.22 -0.48
CA LEU A 194 -13.88 5.37 -0.06
C LEU A 194 -14.85 5.23 -1.24
N CYS A 195 -14.57 5.91 -2.35
CA CYS A 195 -15.36 5.84 -3.57
C CYS A 195 -15.43 4.39 -4.09
N GLU A 196 -14.30 3.67 -4.12
CA GLU A 196 -14.26 2.30 -4.62
C GLU A 196 -15.02 1.31 -3.71
N LEU A 197 -14.92 1.46 -2.38
CA LEU A 197 -15.68 0.62 -1.43
C LEU A 197 -17.19 0.92 -1.48
N HIS A 198 -17.56 2.18 -1.70
CA HIS A 198 -18.94 2.61 -1.90
C HIS A 198 -19.53 2.04 -3.21
N ARG A 199 -18.79 2.16 -4.31
CA ARG A 199 -19.17 1.64 -5.64
C ARG A 199 -19.38 0.12 -5.60
N ARG A 200 -18.50 -0.62 -4.93
CA ARG A 200 -18.60 -2.08 -4.72
C ARG A 200 -19.69 -2.50 -3.72
N LYS A 201 -20.46 -1.55 -3.17
CA LYS A 201 -21.50 -1.76 -2.16
C LYS A 201 -21.00 -2.45 -0.87
N VAL A 202 -19.70 -2.35 -0.57
CA VAL A 202 -19.11 -2.88 0.67
C VAL A 202 -19.38 -1.93 1.82
N TRP A 203 -19.10 -0.63 1.61
CA TRP A 203 -19.44 0.46 2.53
C TRP A 203 -20.51 1.35 1.90
N PHE A 204 -21.70 0.78 1.76
CA PHE A 204 -22.89 1.49 1.29
C PHE A 204 -23.71 1.91 2.52
N ASP A 205 -23.22 2.93 3.21
CA ASP A 205 -23.79 3.48 4.43
C ASP A 205 -23.74 5.02 4.40
N GLU A 206 -24.61 5.64 5.19
CA GLU A 206 -24.76 7.09 5.28
C GLU A 206 -23.44 7.78 5.65
N ARG A 207 -22.63 7.14 6.48
CA ARG A 207 -21.40 7.74 7.02
C ARG A 207 -20.32 7.85 5.95
N THR A 208 -20.20 6.82 5.11
CA THR A 208 -19.32 6.83 3.93
C THR A 208 -19.82 7.82 2.90
N ALA A 209 -21.13 7.87 2.63
CA ALA A 209 -21.72 8.85 1.72
C ALA A 209 -21.48 10.30 2.20
N ASN A 210 -21.72 10.59 3.47
CA ASN A 210 -21.49 11.90 4.06
C ASN A 210 -20.01 12.32 3.99
N ALA A 211 -19.08 11.39 4.18
CA ALA A 211 -17.65 11.67 4.03
C ALA A 211 -17.27 12.06 2.60
N ILE A 212 -17.82 11.34 1.60
CA ILE A 212 -17.62 11.66 0.18
C ILE A 212 -18.25 13.03 -0.17
N CYS A 213 -19.47 13.31 0.28
CA CYS A 213 -20.11 14.61 0.09
C CYS A 213 -19.33 15.76 0.75
N THR A 214 -18.78 15.53 1.95
CA THR A 214 -17.94 16.53 2.64
C THR A 214 -16.66 16.83 1.86
N ALA A 215 -16.12 15.84 1.14
CA ALA A 215 -14.93 16.01 0.30
C ALA A 215 -15.13 17.00 -0.87
N CYS A 216 -16.38 17.27 -1.27
CA CYS A 216 -16.69 18.33 -2.23
C CYS A 216 -16.37 19.74 -1.72
N PHE A 217 -16.13 19.89 -0.41
CA PHE A 217 -15.72 21.16 0.20
C PHE A 217 -14.25 21.13 0.66
N HIS A 218 -13.47 20.14 0.20
CA HIS A 218 -12.06 20.05 0.54
C HIS A 218 -11.26 21.24 0.00
N SER A 219 -10.23 21.68 0.73
CA SER A 219 -9.40 22.85 0.38
C SER A 219 -8.67 22.68 -0.95
N SER A 220 -8.20 21.47 -1.26
CA SER A 220 -7.63 21.11 -2.57
C SER A 220 -8.73 21.00 -3.64
N PRO A 221 -8.67 21.82 -4.71
CA PRO A 221 -9.60 21.73 -5.85
C PRO A 221 -9.60 20.35 -6.52
N ARG A 222 -8.45 19.66 -6.55
CA ARG A 222 -8.33 18.32 -7.17
C ARG A 222 -9.18 17.28 -6.45
N ILE A 223 -9.22 17.34 -5.12
CA ILE A 223 -10.03 16.43 -4.29
C ILE A 223 -11.52 16.79 -4.42
N MET A 224 -11.84 18.09 -4.39
CA MET A 224 -13.19 18.58 -4.63
C MET A 224 -13.74 18.10 -5.99
N ILE A 225 -12.98 18.30 -7.07
CA ILE A 225 -13.35 17.86 -8.42
C ILE A 225 -13.54 16.34 -8.45
N ALA A 226 -12.61 15.56 -7.87
CA ALA A 226 -12.73 14.11 -7.83
C ALA A 226 -13.98 13.63 -7.08
N ALA A 227 -14.34 14.28 -5.97
CA ALA A 227 -15.55 13.96 -5.21
C ALA A 227 -16.83 14.33 -5.98
N LEU A 228 -16.87 15.51 -6.61
CA LEU A 228 -18.00 15.93 -7.43
C LEU A 228 -18.18 15.02 -8.65
N SER A 229 -17.10 14.68 -9.35
CA SER A 229 -17.14 13.73 -10.47
C SER A 229 -17.70 12.37 -10.05
N PHE A 230 -17.30 11.86 -8.87
CA PHE A 230 -17.89 10.64 -8.32
C PHE A 230 -19.40 10.74 -8.11
N LEU A 231 -19.87 11.84 -7.49
CA LEU A 231 -21.29 12.03 -7.16
C LEU A 231 -22.16 12.24 -8.40
N LEU A 232 -21.60 12.84 -9.45
CA LEU A 232 -22.27 13.06 -10.72
C LEU A 232 -22.22 11.83 -11.65
N ASP A 233 -21.63 10.72 -11.19
CA ASP A 233 -21.36 9.51 -11.98
C ASP A 233 -20.54 9.80 -13.25
N TYR A 234 -19.73 10.86 -13.20
CA TYR A 234 -18.81 11.23 -14.28
C TYR A 234 -17.57 10.35 -14.12
N GLU A 235 -17.50 9.26 -14.89
CA GLU A 235 -16.39 8.31 -14.88
C GLU A 235 -15.08 8.94 -15.36
N LYS A 236 -14.38 9.65 -14.45
CA LYS A 236 -12.94 9.91 -14.50
C LYS A 236 -12.36 10.00 -13.08
N ILE A 237 -12.57 8.95 -12.28
CA ILE A 237 -11.70 8.69 -11.11
C ILE A 237 -10.71 7.62 -11.55
N GLU A 238 -10.05 7.85 -12.68
CA GLU A 238 -8.92 7.04 -13.06
C GLU A 238 -7.78 7.33 -12.09
N ASP A 239 -7.09 6.28 -11.68
CA ASP A 239 -5.96 6.27 -10.76
C ASP A 239 -4.78 7.10 -11.28
N GLY A 240 -4.89 8.42 -11.36
CA GLY A 240 -3.80 9.34 -11.68
C GLY A 240 -3.01 8.94 -12.92
N GLU A 241 -3.61 9.05 -14.11
CA GLU A 241 -2.84 9.41 -15.30
C GLU A 241 -2.41 10.86 -15.15
N ASP A 242 -1.27 11.02 -14.46
CA ASP A 242 -0.31 12.09 -14.70
C ASP A 242 0.92 11.35 -15.28
N ASP A 243 0.74 10.76 -16.48
CA ASP A 243 1.87 10.39 -17.35
C ASP A 243 2.26 11.66 -18.10
N SER A 244 3.08 12.48 -17.44
CA SER A 244 3.94 13.46 -18.12
C SER A 244 5.40 13.13 -17.78
N ASP A 245 5.81 11.91 -18.15
CA ASP A 245 7.21 11.64 -18.47
C ASP A 245 7.38 11.93 -19.97
N GLU A 246 7.84 13.15 -20.28
CA GLU A 246 8.37 13.52 -21.59
C GLU A 246 9.61 12.66 -21.87
N GLU A 247 9.45 11.54 -22.57
CA GLU A 247 10.50 11.07 -23.47
C GLU A 247 10.26 11.71 -24.84
N SER A 248 11.08 12.71 -25.13
CA SER A 248 11.16 13.42 -26.41
C SER A 248 11.38 12.45 -27.57
N GLY A 249 10.34 12.27 -28.38
CA GLY A 249 10.42 11.75 -29.74
C GLY A 249 9.41 12.53 -30.59
N GLU A 250 9.91 13.29 -31.56
CA GLU A 250 9.12 14.05 -32.53
C GLU A 250 8.20 13.10 -33.31
N ASP A 251 6.89 13.31 -33.26
CA ASP A 251 6.01 13.51 -34.43
C ASP A 251 4.51 13.45 -34.05
N ASP A 252 3.90 14.63 -34.16
CA ASP A 252 2.57 14.97 -34.68
C ASP A 252 1.24 14.47 -34.05
N VAL A 253 0.34 15.47 -33.98
CA VAL A 253 -1.14 15.49 -33.89
C VAL A 253 -1.87 15.27 -32.56
N ALA A 254 -2.56 16.36 -32.17
CA ALA A 254 -3.74 16.49 -31.30
C ALA A 254 -3.53 16.66 -29.79
N SER A 255 -3.26 17.91 -29.40
CA SER A 255 -3.68 18.46 -28.10
C SER A 255 -5.15 18.16 -27.81
N GLN A 256 -5.42 17.23 -26.89
CA GLN A 256 -6.71 17.15 -26.21
C GLN A 256 -6.66 17.98 -24.93
N THR A 257 -6.87 19.29 -25.09
CA THR A 257 -7.37 20.13 -23.99
C THR A 257 -8.65 19.51 -23.45
N SER A 258 -8.60 18.99 -22.22
CA SER A 258 -9.75 18.48 -21.48
C SER A 258 -10.72 19.63 -21.16
N GLN A 259 -11.63 19.93 -22.09
CA GLN A 259 -12.73 20.85 -21.83
C GLN A 259 -13.87 20.11 -21.10
N VAL A 260 -14.24 20.67 -19.95
CA VAL A 260 -15.47 20.36 -19.22
C VAL A 260 -16.66 20.69 -20.11
N ILE A 261 -17.28 19.69 -20.72
CA ILE A 261 -18.56 19.86 -21.41
C ILE A 261 -19.66 19.50 -20.40
N LEU A 262 -20.04 20.49 -19.60
CA LEU A 262 -21.34 20.50 -18.95
C LEU A 262 -22.36 20.82 -20.05
N SER A 263 -23.16 19.85 -20.48
CA SER A 263 -24.20 20.05 -21.50
C SER A 263 -25.13 21.18 -21.03
N LYS A 264 -25.06 22.35 -21.70
CA LYS A 264 -25.86 23.55 -21.38
C LYS A 264 -27.36 23.24 -21.21
N GLU A 265 -27.85 22.20 -21.87
CA GLU A 265 -29.25 21.78 -21.86
C GLU A 265 -29.77 21.32 -20.48
N LEU A 266 -28.91 20.76 -19.61
CA LEU A 266 -29.32 20.34 -18.26
C LEU A 266 -29.40 21.50 -17.26
N VAL A 267 -28.62 22.56 -17.48
CA VAL A 267 -28.60 23.75 -16.61
C VAL A 267 -29.86 24.59 -16.84
N TYR A 268 -30.37 24.67 -18.07
CA TYR A 268 -31.58 25.43 -18.38
C TYR A 268 -32.88 24.75 -17.92
N LYS A 269 -32.94 23.40 -17.90
CA LYS A 269 -34.15 22.68 -17.45
C LYS A 269 -34.43 22.76 -15.94
N VAL A 270 -33.45 23.16 -15.13
CA VAL A 270 -33.65 23.38 -13.67
C VAL A 270 -34.22 24.77 -13.38
N GLY A 271 -34.07 25.74 -14.29
CA GLY A 271 -34.55 27.11 -14.12
C GLY A 271 -36.01 27.35 -14.53
N GLU A 272 -36.62 26.47 -15.33
CA GLU A 272 -37.98 26.67 -15.87
C GLU A 272 -39.06 25.84 -15.16
N GLY A 273 -38.71 25.15 -14.06
CA GLY A 273 -39.62 24.28 -13.30
C GLY A 273 -40.27 24.89 -12.06
N THR A 274 -40.07 26.19 -11.80
CA THR A 274 -40.75 26.89 -10.70
C THR A 274 -41.28 28.24 -11.17
N ASN A 275 -42.49 28.23 -11.71
CA ASN A 275 -43.43 29.33 -11.63
C ASN A 275 -44.85 28.76 -11.59
#